data_AF-Q4RV87-F1
#
_entry.id   AF-Q4RV87-F1
#
_cell.length_a   1.000
_cell.length_b   1.000
_cell.length_c   1.000
_cell.angle_alpha   90.00
_cell.angle_beta   90.00
_cell.angle_gamma   90.00
#
_symmetry.space_group_name_H-M   'P 1'
#
loop_
_entity.id
_entity.type
_entity.pdbx_description
1 polymer ?
#
loop_
_entity_poly.entity_id
_entity_poly.type
_entity_poly.pdbx_seq_one_letter_code
_entity_poly.pdbx_strand_id
1 'polypeptide(L)'
;GCGNSSLSGDMSNAGNQSITNIDYSSVCIATMRDRYGHCPSMTWHQMDIRRLSFPDASFDVILEKATLDAIVVEEKSQWQISPQTGCFIHQTLTEVKQQLIC
;
A
#
# COMPACT_ATOMS: atom_id res chain seq x y z
N GLY A 1 0.25 -0.64 2.54
CA GLY A 1 -0.69 -0.44 3.65
C GLY A 1 -0.61 1.01 4.08
N CYS A 2 -1.64 1.79 3.76
CA CYS A 2 -1.67 3.22 4.11
C CYS A 2 -1.83 3.45 5.63
N GLY A 3 -2.36 2.45 6.36
CA GLY A 3 -2.73 2.59 7.76
C GLY A 3 -3.61 3.82 7.98
N ASN A 4 -3.31 4.57 9.04
CA ASN A 4 -3.93 5.85 9.36
C ASN A 4 -2.97 7.05 9.19
N SER A 5 -1.90 6.87 8.40
CA SER A 5 -0.87 7.89 8.19
C SER A 5 -1.44 9.13 7.48
N SER A 6 -0.93 10.32 7.82
CA SER A 6 -1.26 11.55 7.09
C SER A 6 -0.61 11.65 5.71
N LEU A 7 0.35 10.78 5.38
CA LEU A 7 1.19 10.90 4.18
C LEU A 7 0.39 11.19 2.90
N SER A 8 -0.67 10.43 2.64
CA SER A 8 -1.47 10.62 1.43
C SER A 8 -2.33 11.89 1.48
N GLY A 9 -2.76 12.31 2.67
CA GLY A 9 -3.38 13.62 2.86
C GLY A 9 -2.41 14.77 2.65
N ASP A 10 -1.16 14.64 3.12
CA ASP A 10 -0.10 15.63 2.95
C ASP A 10 0.27 15.75 1.46
N MET A 11 0.36 14.63 0.72
CA MET A 11 0.51 14.63 -0.74
C MET A 11 -0.66 15.34 -1.44
N SER A 12 -1.90 15.07 -1.03
CA SER A 12 -3.05 15.77 -1.60
C SER A 12 -2.99 17.27 -1.35
N ASN A 13 -2.59 17.69 -0.14
CA ASN A 13 -2.41 19.11 0.20
C ASN A 13 -1.27 19.77 -0.59
N ALA A 14 -0.24 19.00 -0.95
CA ALA A 14 0.85 19.43 -1.81
C ALA A 14 0.47 19.49 -3.30
N GLY A 15 -0.76 19.10 -3.67
CA GLY A 15 -1.31 19.19 -5.02
C GLY A 15 -1.25 17.90 -5.83
N ASN A 16 -0.82 16.78 -5.25
CA ASN A 16 -0.95 15.48 -5.92
C ASN A 16 -2.43 15.08 -6.02
N GLN A 17 -2.85 14.61 -7.19
CA GLN A 17 -4.20 14.14 -7.45
C GLN A 17 -4.21 12.65 -7.78
N SER A 18 -5.40 12.04 -7.85
CA SER A 18 -5.60 10.63 -8.20
C SER A 18 -4.83 9.65 -7.30
N ILE A 19 -4.91 9.88 -5.98
CA ILE A 19 -4.21 9.07 -4.98
C ILE A 19 -5.08 7.89 -4.58
N THR A 20 -4.63 6.67 -4.88
CA THR A 20 -5.30 5.44 -4.45
C THR A 20 -4.62 4.86 -3.22
N ASN A 21 -5.36 4.71 -2.13
CA ASN A 21 -4.86 4.18 -0.87
C ASN A 21 -5.38 2.76 -0.64
N ILE A 22 -4.48 1.85 -0.24
CA ILE A 22 -4.84 0.47 0.12
C ILE A 22 -4.31 0.07 1.49
N ASP A 23 -5.09 -0.76 2.18
CA ASP A 23 -4.68 -1.44 3.40
C ASP A 23 -5.47 -2.74 3.56
N TYR A 24 -4.89 -3.75 4.20
CA TYR A 24 -5.59 -5.02 4.46
C TYR A 24 -6.62 -4.87 5.59
N SER A 25 -6.42 -3.88 6.48
CA SER A 25 -7.32 -3.55 7.58
C SER A 25 -8.55 -2.78 7.10
N SER A 26 -9.72 -3.43 7.16
CA SER A 26 -11.01 -2.79 6.89
C SER A 26 -11.28 -1.60 7.82
N VAL A 27 -10.82 -1.67 9.08
CA VAL A 27 -10.97 -0.61 10.07
C VAL A 27 -10.18 0.63 9.68
N CYS A 28 -8.93 0.46 9.24
CA CYS A 28 -8.11 1.59 8.77
C CYS A 28 -8.75 2.22 7.53
N ILE A 29 -9.19 1.42 6.57
CA ILE A 29 -9.84 1.91 5.35
C ILE A 29 -11.13 2.67 5.63
N ALA A 30 -12.01 2.16 6.50
CA ALA A 30 -13.22 2.86 6.90
C ALA A 30 -12.89 4.21 7.58
N THR A 31 -11.98 4.19 8.55
CA THR A 31 -11.55 5.38 9.28
C THR A 31 -11.01 6.46 8.34
N MET A 32 -10.17 6.08 7.38
CA MET A 32 -9.54 7.04 6.48
C MET A 32 -10.51 7.54 5.40
N ARG A 33 -11.42 6.69 4.94
CA ARG A 33 -12.50 7.11 4.05
C ARG A 33 -13.39 8.17 4.70
N ASP A 34 -13.73 8.01 5.98
CA ASP A 34 -14.51 9.01 6.72
C ASP A 34 -13.70 10.30 6.90
N ARG A 35 -12.43 10.18 7.32
CA ARG A 35 -11.53 11.32 7.54
C ARG A 35 -11.33 12.18 6.29
N TYR A 36 -11.19 11.55 5.13
CA TYR A 36 -10.91 12.21 3.85
C TYR A 36 -12.11 12.19 2.89
N GLY A 37 -13.33 11.97 3.38
CA GLY A 37 -14.54 11.90 2.55
C GLY A 37 -14.85 13.19 1.78
N HIS A 38 -14.24 14.30 2.17
CA HIS A 38 -14.30 15.59 1.49
C HIS A 38 -13.30 15.73 0.32
N CYS A 39 -12.41 14.77 0.13
CA CYS A 39 -11.33 14.80 -0.87
C CYS A 39 -11.60 13.75 -1.98
N PRO A 40 -12.32 14.11 -3.07
CA PRO A 40 -12.71 13.15 -4.10
C PRO A 40 -11.54 12.63 -4.95
N SER A 41 -10.38 13.30 -4.91
CA SER A 41 -9.15 12.86 -5.58
C SER A 41 -8.44 11.72 -4.84
N MET A 42 -8.95 11.29 -3.68
CA MET A 42 -8.42 10.18 -2.90
C MET A 42 -9.41 9.03 -2.81
N THR A 43 -8.97 7.82 -3.15
CA THR A 43 -9.76 6.60 -3.00
C THR A 43 -9.15 5.67 -1.94
N TRP A 44 -10.00 4.81 -1.35
CA TRP A 44 -9.64 3.98 -0.19
C TRP A 44 -10.20 2.57 -0.36
N HIS A 45 -9.32 1.58 -0.52
CA HIS A 45 -9.70 0.19 -0.80
C HIS A 45 -9.09 -0.79 0.20
N GLN A 46 -9.90 -1.73 0.67
CA GLN A 46 -9.37 -2.86 1.44
C GLN A 46 -8.74 -3.87 0.48
N MET A 47 -7.43 -4.07 0.57
CA MET A 47 -6.69 -5.02 -0.28
C MET A 47 -5.48 -5.61 0.45
N ASP A 48 -5.17 -6.87 0.13
CA ASP A 48 -3.87 -7.46 0.44
C ASP A 48 -2.87 -7.04 -0.64
N ILE A 49 -1.70 -6.52 -0.24
CA ILE A 49 -0.68 -6.03 -1.18
C ILE A 49 -0.10 -7.15 -2.07
N ARG A 50 -0.26 -8.42 -1.68
CA ARG A 50 0.11 -9.59 -2.50
C ARG A 50 -0.91 -9.93 -3.59
N ARG A 51 -2.02 -9.18 -3.68
CA ARG A 51 -3.05 -9.36 -4.69
C ARG A 51 -3.77 -8.04 -4.98
N LEU A 52 -3.18 -7.25 -5.86
CA LEU A 52 -3.69 -5.95 -6.26
C LEU A 52 -4.77 -6.13 -7.34
N SER A 53 -6.02 -5.81 -7.00
CA SER A 53 -7.16 -5.97 -7.93
C SER A 53 -7.32 -4.78 -8.89
N PHE A 54 -6.22 -4.29 -9.44
CA PHE A 54 -6.21 -3.23 -10.44
C PHE A 54 -5.74 -3.80 -11.79
N PRO A 55 -6.13 -3.20 -12.92
CA PRO A 55 -5.57 -3.57 -14.22
C PRO A 55 -4.05 -3.38 -14.26
N ASP A 56 -3.34 -4.23 -14.98
CA ASP A 56 -1.90 -4.04 -15.22
C ASP A 56 -1.60 -2.63 -15.76
N ALA A 57 -0.44 -2.08 -15.38
CA ALA A 57 0.00 -0.74 -15.76
C ALA A 57 -1.02 0.37 -15.44
N SER A 58 -1.57 0.36 -14.22
CA SER A 58 -2.54 1.37 -13.75
C SER A 58 -1.91 2.59 -13.07
N PHE A 59 -0.66 2.50 -12.60
CA PHE A 59 -0.05 3.55 -11.77
C PHE A 59 1.33 3.98 -12.29
N ASP A 60 1.59 5.29 -12.31
CA ASP A 60 2.91 5.83 -12.60
C ASP A 60 3.88 5.66 -11.42
N VAL A 61 3.35 5.74 -10.19
CA VAL A 61 4.13 5.70 -8.95
C VAL A 61 3.37 4.89 -7.91
N ILE A 62 4.08 3.99 -7.23
CA ILE A 62 3.58 3.25 -6.07
C ILE A 62 4.50 3.55 -4.88
N LEU A 63 3.89 3.95 -3.75
CA LEU A 63 4.60 4.24 -2.52
C LEU A 63 4.19 3.24 -1.43
N GLU A 64 5.19 2.70 -0.75
CA GLU A 64 5.00 1.99 0.50
C GLU A 64 5.90 2.65 1.56
N LYS A 65 5.40 2.72 2.80
CA LYS A 65 6.17 3.25 3.92
C LYS A 65 5.90 2.40 5.15
N ALA A 66 6.90 1.64 5.57
CA ALA A 66 6.84 0.71 6.69
C ALA A 66 5.87 -0.47 6.48
N THR A 67 5.42 -0.72 5.24
CA THR A 67 4.56 -1.88 4.96
C THR A 67 5.42 -3.15 4.86
N LEU A 68 6.58 -3.08 4.19
CA LEU A 68 7.49 -4.21 4.13
C LEU A 68 8.10 -4.53 5.51
N ASP A 69 8.36 -3.51 6.34
CA ASP A 69 8.78 -3.69 7.73
C ASP A 69 7.78 -4.51 8.55
N ALA A 70 6.48 -4.29 8.35
CA ALA A 70 5.43 -5.07 9.01
C ALA A 70 5.39 -6.54 8.54
N ILE A 71 5.85 -6.83 7.33
CA ILE A 71 5.92 -8.20 6.78
C ILE A 71 7.11 -8.97 7.40
N VAL A 72 8.21 -8.29 7.69
CA VAL A 72 9.44 -8.92 8.25
C VAL A 72 9.48 -8.93 9.78
N VAL A 73 8.43 -8.46 10.46
CA VAL A 73 8.43 -8.26 11.92
C VAL A 73 8.68 -9.54 12.72
N GLU A 74 8.34 -10.70 12.17
CA GLU A 74 8.52 -12.00 12.82
C GLU A 74 9.88 -12.66 12.52
N GLU A 75 10.72 -12.02 11.71
CA GLU A 75 12.05 -12.55 11.41
C GLU A 75 12.95 -12.56 12.65
N LYS A 76 13.62 -13.69 12.86
CA LYS A 76 14.48 -13.92 14.03
C LYS A 76 15.91 -13.40 13.81
N SER A 77 16.27 -13.08 12.58
CA SER A 77 17.60 -12.65 12.19
C SER A 77 17.52 -11.48 11.22
N GLN A 78 18.39 -10.50 11.43
CA GLN A 78 18.55 -9.37 10.49
C GLN A 78 19.31 -9.77 9.22
N TRP A 79 19.98 -10.93 9.24
CA TRP A 79 20.87 -11.39 8.17
C TRP A 79 20.30 -12.56 7.37
N GLN A 80 19.19 -13.15 7.83
CA GLN A 80 18.56 -14.29 7.18
C GLN A 80 17.04 -14.13 7.26
N ILE A 81 16.41 -14.11 6.09
CA ILE A 81 14.96 -14.05 5.94
C ILE A 81 14.43 -15.47 5.75
N SER A 82 13.37 -15.83 6.47
CA SER A 82 12.70 -17.11 6.30
C SER A 82 12.16 -17.30 4.86
N PRO A 83 12.07 -18.53 4.33
CA PRO A 83 11.49 -18.78 3.02
C PRO A 83 10.07 -18.22 2.87
N GLN A 84 9.28 -18.25 3.95
CA GLN A 84 7.90 -17.76 3.99
C GLN A 84 7.85 -16.24 3.77
N THR A 85 8.63 -15.48 4.53
CA THR A 85 8.73 -14.03 4.39
C THR A 85 9.36 -13.64 3.05
N GLY A 86 10.37 -14.38 2.59
CA GLY A 86 10.96 -14.20 1.27
C GLY A 86 9.93 -14.36 0.14
N CYS A 87 9.09 -15.39 0.20
CA CYS A 87 7.99 -15.58 -0.74
C CYS A 87 6.96 -14.45 -0.66
N PHE A 88 6.61 -13.99 0.56
CA PHE A 88 5.67 -12.89 0.75
C PHE A 88 6.17 -11.60 0.09
N ILE A 89 7.42 -11.21 0.36
CA ILE A 89 8.05 -10.03 -0.23
C ILE A 89 8.12 -10.16 -1.74
N HIS A 90 8.57 -11.33 -2.24
CA HIS A 90 8.67 -11.56 -3.68
C HIS A 90 7.31 -11.42 -4.39
N GLN A 91 6.25 -12.00 -3.82
CA GLN A 91 4.90 -11.86 -4.36
C GLN A 91 4.43 -10.41 -4.34
N THR A 92 4.65 -9.70 -3.22
CA THR A 92 4.32 -8.27 -3.07
C THR A 92 5.00 -7.43 -4.16
N LEU A 93 6.31 -7.60 -4.36
CA LEU A 93 7.07 -6.84 -5.35
C LEU A 93 6.68 -7.21 -6.79
N THR A 94 6.27 -8.45 -7.03
CA THR A 94 5.78 -8.89 -8.34
C THR A 94 4.46 -8.22 -8.69
N GLU A 95 3.52 -8.18 -7.75
CA GLU A 95 2.24 -7.48 -7.93
C GLU A 95 2.45 -5.98 -8.12
N VAL A 96 3.28 -5.33 -7.28
CA VAL A 96 3.62 -3.91 -7.45
C VAL A 96 4.20 -3.64 -8.84
N LYS A 97 5.09 -4.52 -9.33
CA LYS A 97 5.68 -4.38 -10.67
C LYS A 97 4.63 -4.46 -11.77
N GLN A 98 3.65 -5.36 -11.69
CA GLN A 98 2.60 -5.50 -12.71
C GLN A 98 1.73 -4.25 -12.82
N GLN A 99 1.57 -3.52 -11.71
CA GLN A 99 0.72 -2.34 -11.64
C GLN A 99 1.41 -1.06 -12.13
N LEU A 100 2.73 -1.08 -12.31
CA LEU A 100 3.48 0.08 -12.78
C LEU A 100 3.41 0.22 -14.31
N ILE A 101 3.25 1.45 -14.78
CA ILE A 101 3.42 1.82 -16.19
C ILE A 101 4.93 1.86 -16.49
N CYS A 102 5.52 0.73 -16.86
CA CYS A 102 6.94 0.65 -17.24
C CYS A 102 7.19 -0.39 -18.33
#